data_AF-A3TMX8-F1
#
_entry.id   AF-A3TMX8-F1
#
_cell.length_a   1.000
_cell.length_b   1.000
_cell.length_c   1.000
_cell.angle_alpha   90.00
_cell.angle_beta   90.00
_cell.angle_gamma   90.00
#
_symmetry.space_group_name_H-M   'P 1'
#
loop_
_entity.id
_entity.type
_entity.pdbx_description
1 polymer ?
#
loop_
_entity_poly.entity_id
_entity_poly.type
_entity_poly.pdbx_seq_one_letter_code
_entity_poly.pdbx_strand_id
1 'polypeptide(L)'
;MPAAPTEADILGSLDRVSAALVEGKASPLIGLRVARIDRLVRATLPRLAALGLGSADAYAVVATATSYLPEAVAGYLRLPRDWADTRPIDAGRTALMMLVDQLELLGSTMDKVLDAANRSDAQALIAHGRFLEAKFGAPSGGGVLEVPSGTPLPSPSSDRSPQSGSPQSPSTNSLDLE
;
A
#
# COMPACT_ATOMS: atom_id res chain seq x y z
N MET A 1 -1.76 -16.96 13.46
CA MET A 1 -2.05 -15.53 13.20
C MET A 1 -3.38 -15.45 12.46
N PRO A 2 -4.27 -14.50 12.76
CA PRO A 2 -5.49 -14.33 11.97
C PRO A 2 -5.11 -14.05 10.51
N ALA A 3 -5.91 -14.55 9.56
CA ALA A 3 -5.71 -14.29 8.15
C ALA A 3 -5.81 -12.79 7.86
N ALA A 4 -5.05 -12.30 6.88
CA ALA A 4 -5.18 -10.92 6.42
C ALA A 4 -6.62 -10.68 5.95
N PRO A 5 -7.27 -9.57 6.35
CA PRO A 5 -8.63 -9.25 5.91
C PRO A 5 -8.72 -9.25 4.39
N THR A 6 -9.73 -9.92 3.86
CA THR A 6 -10.00 -9.95 2.42
C THR A 6 -10.67 -8.67 1.96
N GLU A 7 -10.69 -8.41 0.64
CA GLU A 7 -11.42 -7.28 0.07
C GLU A 7 -12.90 -7.28 0.49
N ALA A 8 -13.54 -8.45 0.51
CA ALA A 8 -14.92 -8.61 0.97
C ALA A 8 -15.09 -8.21 2.45
N ASP A 9 -14.12 -8.54 3.31
CA ASP A 9 -14.15 -8.16 4.73
C ASP A 9 -14.04 -6.65 4.91
N ILE A 10 -13.21 -5.99 4.11
CA ILE A 10 -13.03 -4.53 4.10
C ILE A 10 -14.36 -3.87 3.70
N LEU A 11 -14.95 -4.28 2.58
CA LEU A 11 -16.21 -3.73 2.08
C LEU A 11 -17.35 -3.97 3.08
N GLY A 12 -17.47 -5.19 3.61
CA GLY A 12 -18.47 -5.53 4.62
C GLY A 12 -18.27 -4.77 5.94
N SER A 13 -17.03 -4.40 6.29
CA SER A 13 -16.76 -3.51 7.43
C SER A 13 -17.32 -2.11 7.19
N LEU A 14 -17.03 -1.51 6.02
CA LEU A 14 -17.51 -0.17 5.66
C LEU A 14 -19.05 -0.12 5.62
N ASP A 15 -19.68 -1.14 5.05
CA ASP A 15 -21.14 -1.25 4.99
C ASP A 15 -21.77 -1.30 6.40
N ARG A 16 -21.15 -2.06 7.33
CA ARG A 16 -21.59 -2.11 8.74
C ARG A 16 -21.46 -0.75 9.42
N VAL A 17 -20.38 0.00 9.17
CA VAL A 17 -20.22 1.34 9.75
C VAL A 17 -21.27 2.30 9.21
N SER A 18 -21.52 2.26 7.90
CA SER A 18 -22.60 3.06 7.29
C SER A 18 -23.96 2.72 7.90
N ALA A 19 -24.28 1.44 8.08
CA ALA A 19 -25.53 1.01 8.70
C ALA A 19 -25.64 1.47 10.16
N ALA A 20 -24.57 1.34 10.94
CA ALA A 20 -24.54 1.78 12.34
C ALA A 20 -24.79 3.28 12.49
N LEU A 21 -24.29 4.11 11.57
CA LEU A 21 -24.55 5.55 11.58
C LEU A 21 -26.02 5.88 11.32
N VAL A 22 -26.67 5.14 10.42
CA VAL A 22 -28.10 5.30 10.11
C VAL A 22 -28.95 4.87 11.31
N GLU A 23 -28.66 3.70 11.89
CA GLU A 23 -29.37 3.19 13.07
C GLU A 23 -29.20 4.10 14.29
N GLY A 24 -27.97 4.57 14.53
CA GLY A 24 -27.63 5.48 15.61
C GLY A 24 -28.11 6.92 15.41
N LYS A 25 -28.79 7.23 14.29
CA LYS A 25 -29.24 8.59 13.92
C LYS A 25 -28.12 9.62 14.03
N ALA A 26 -26.92 9.25 13.58
CA ALA A 26 -25.75 10.10 13.65
C ALA A 26 -25.95 11.41 12.89
N SER A 27 -25.19 12.44 13.26
CA SER A 27 -25.22 13.73 12.56
C SER A 27 -24.93 13.53 11.06
N PRO A 28 -25.66 14.22 10.16
CA PRO A 28 -25.39 14.17 8.72
C PRO A 28 -23.93 14.50 8.36
N LEU A 29 -23.28 15.35 9.16
CA LEU A 29 -21.87 15.72 8.97
C LEU A 29 -20.91 14.54 9.14
N ILE A 30 -21.23 13.59 10.03
CA ILE A 30 -20.44 12.36 10.21
C ILE A 30 -20.68 11.43 9.03
N GLY A 31 -21.95 11.25 8.64
CA GLY A 31 -22.33 10.40 7.51
C GLY A 31 -21.62 10.80 6.21
N LEU A 32 -21.58 12.09 5.89
CA LEU A 32 -20.89 12.60 4.70
C LEU A 32 -19.38 12.31 4.71
N ARG A 33 -18.73 12.41 5.87
CA ARG A 33 -17.30 12.16 6.02
C ARG A 33 -16.97 10.68 5.91
N VAL A 34 -17.75 9.82 6.56
CA VAL A 34 -17.59 8.37 6.43
C VAL A 34 -17.85 7.92 4.99
N ALA A 35 -18.88 8.46 4.33
CA ALA A 35 -19.12 8.18 2.92
C ALA A 35 -17.97 8.65 2.00
N ARG A 36 -17.28 9.75 2.33
CA ARG A 36 -16.06 10.16 1.62
C ARG A 36 -14.95 9.12 1.79
N ILE A 37 -14.69 8.66 3.01
CA ILE A 37 -13.66 7.66 3.29
C ILE A 37 -14.00 6.33 2.58
N ASP A 38 -15.26 5.89 2.64
CA ASP A 38 -15.74 4.70 1.95
C ASP A 38 -15.43 4.76 0.45
N ARG A 39 -15.76 5.87 -0.22
CA ARG A 39 -15.43 6.07 -1.64
C ARG A 39 -13.92 6.01 -1.93
N LEU A 40 -13.10 6.63 -1.08
CA LEU A 40 -11.64 6.62 -1.25
C LEU A 40 -11.06 5.21 -1.08
N VAL A 41 -11.53 4.46 -0.07
CA VAL A 41 -11.09 3.08 0.17
C VAL A 41 -11.50 2.20 -1.02
N ARG A 42 -12.76 2.26 -1.45
CA ARG A 42 -13.24 1.49 -2.62
C ARG A 42 -12.47 1.82 -3.90
N ALA A 43 -12.10 3.08 -4.11
CA ALA A 43 -11.28 3.48 -5.25
C ALA A 43 -9.83 2.97 -5.18
N THR A 44 -9.33 2.72 -3.97
CA THR A 44 -7.96 2.24 -3.75
C THR A 44 -7.85 0.71 -3.81
N LEU A 45 -8.92 -0.01 -3.42
CA LEU A 45 -8.93 -1.48 -3.31
C LEU A 45 -8.38 -2.22 -4.54
N PRO A 46 -8.80 -1.93 -5.79
CA PRO A 46 -8.27 -2.63 -6.97
C PRO A 46 -6.76 -2.45 -7.18
N ARG A 47 -6.23 -1.34 -6.67
CA ARG A 47 -4.82 -0.94 -6.81
C ARG A 47 -3.93 -1.47 -5.68
N LEU A 48 -4.51 -2.00 -4.61
CA LEU A 48 -3.75 -2.55 -3.48
C LEU A 48 -2.82 -3.69 -3.90
N ALA A 49 -3.23 -4.51 -4.87
CA ALA A 49 -2.37 -5.54 -5.44
C ALA A 49 -1.12 -4.95 -6.13
N ALA A 50 -1.26 -3.80 -6.79
CA ALA A 50 -0.17 -3.10 -7.47
C ALA A 50 0.74 -2.32 -6.51
N LEU A 51 0.20 -1.82 -5.39
CA LEU A 51 0.95 -1.20 -4.28
C LEU A 51 1.85 -2.19 -3.53
N GLY A 52 1.65 -3.50 -3.75
CA GLY A 52 2.33 -4.57 -3.04
C GLY A 52 1.64 -4.90 -1.71
N LEU A 53 1.29 -6.18 -1.54
CA LEU A 53 0.54 -6.75 -0.40
C LEU A 53 1.22 -6.62 0.99
N GLY A 54 2.32 -5.88 1.09
CA GLY A 54 3.02 -5.58 2.34
C GLY A 54 3.45 -4.11 2.48
N SER A 55 2.96 -3.22 1.63
CA SER A 55 3.25 -1.79 1.76
C SER A 55 2.53 -1.19 2.97
N ALA A 56 3.15 -0.17 3.57
CA ALA A 56 2.55 0.58 4.67
C ALA A 56 1.21 1.20 4.27
N ASP A 57 1.09 1.64 3.01
CA ASP A 57 -0.14 2.19 2.44
C ASP A 57 -1.25 1.14 2.35
N ALA A 58 -0.92 -0.07 1.89
CA ALA A 58 -1.89 -1.16 1.85
C ALA A 58 -2.39 -1.52 3.24
N TYR A 59 -1.47 -1.62 4.22
CA TYR A 59 -1.85 -1.83 5.61
C TYR A 59 -2.74 -0.70 6.15
N ALA A 60 -2.40 0.55 5.88
CA ALA A 60 -3.17 1.71 6.33
C ALA A 60 -4.61 1.71 5.80
N VAL A 61 -4.82 1.32 4.54
CA VAL A 61 -6.16 1.20 3.94
C VAL A 61 -6.97 0.11 4.63
N VAL A 62 -6.39 -1.08 4.80
CA VAL A 62 -7.06 -2.21 5.47
C VAL A 62 -7.41 -1.82 6.91
N ALA A 63 -6.42 -1.34 7.69
CA ALA A 63 -6.61 -0.98 9.09
C ALA A 63 -7.63 0.16 9.27
N THR A 64 -7.66 1.13 8.34
CA THR A 64 -8.66 2.20 8.32
C THR A 64 -10.07 1.64 8.22
N ALA A 65 -10.31 0.73 7.27
CA ALA A 65 -11.64 0.18 7.04
C ALA A 65 -12.07 -0.85 8.09
N THR A 66 -11.14 -1.65 8.62
CA THR A 66 -11.47 -2.78 9.51
C THR A 66 -11.35 -2.45 10.99
N SER A 67 -10.57 -1.44 11.35
CA SER A 67 -10.22 -1.17 12.75
C SER A 67 -10.51 0.27 13.14
N TYR A 68 -9.84 1.24 12.50
CA TYR A 68 -9.86 2.63 12.96
C TYR A 68 -11.21 3.33 12.77
N LEU A 69 -11.80 3.21 11.58
CA LEU A 69 -13.08 3.83 11.28
C LEU A 69 -14.25 3.19 12.08
N PRO A 70 -14.36 1.85 12.16
CA PRO A 70 -15.36 1.21 13.03
C PRO A 70 -15.21 1.58 14.50
N GLU A 71 -13.99 1.62 15.02
CA GLU A 71 -13.74 1.95 16.43
C GLU A 71 -14.10 3.41 16.75
N ALA A 72 -13.70 4.35 15.90
CA ALA A 72 -14.03 5.78 16.06
C ALA A 72 -15.55 6.01 16.05
N VAL A 73 -16.25 5.39 15.10
CA VAL A 73 -17.73 5.50 15.02
C VAL A 73 -18.39 4.81 16.22
N ALA A 74 -17.94 3.62 16.62
CA ALA A 74 -18.49 2.92 17.78
C ALA A 74 -18.26 3.68 19.10
N GLY A 75 -17.15 4.40 19.24
CA GLY A 75 -16.88 5.28 20.38
C GLY A 75 -17.89 6.43 20.45
N TYR A 76 -18.19 7.04 19.30
CA TYR A 76 -19.18 8.10 19.20
C TYR A 76 -20.62 7.63 19.45
N LEU A 77 -21.02 6.49 18.86
CA LEU A 77 -22.37 5.93 18.99
C LEU A 77 -22.66 5.36 20.39
N ARG A 78 -21.63 5.08 21.20
CA ARG A 78 -21.80 4.69 22.61
C ARG A 78 -22.30 5.83 23.50
N LEU A 79 -22.17 7.07 23.06
CA LEU A 79 -22.61 8.24 23.80
C LEU A 79 -24.04 8.61 23.41
N PRO A 80 -24.91 9.02 24.36
CA PRO A 80 -26.21 9.60 24.02
C PRO A 80 -26.02 10.81 23.08
N ARG A 81 -26.76 10.90 21.97
CA ARG A 81 -26.53 11.91 20.93
C ARG A 81 -26.58 13.35 21.45
N ASP A 82 -27.55 13.67 22.30
CA ASP A 82 -27.67 15.01 22.88
C ASP A 82 -26.46 15.37 23.73
N TRP A 83 -25.84 14.38 24.39
CA TRP A 83 -24.64 14.58 25.18
C TRP A 83 -23.41 14.75 24.27
N ALA A 84 -23.25 13.89 23.26
CA ALA A 84 -22.14 13.91 22.32
C ALA A 84 -22.03 15.23 21.53
N ASP A 85 -23.18 15.85 21.25
CA ASP A 85 -23.26 17.07 20.44
C ASP A 85 -23.16 18.35 21.28
N THR A 86 -23.57 18.34 22.56
CA THR A 86 -23.69 19.57 23.37
C THR A 86 -22.68 19.70 24.50
N ARG A 87 -22.11 18.59 24.98
CA ARG A 87 -21.22 18.61 26.15
C ARG A 87 -19.75 18.65 25.73
N PRO A 88 -18.96 19.60 26.27
CA PRO A 88 -17.52 19.59 26.06
C PRO A 88 -16.90 18.41 26.83
N ILE A 89 -16.03 17.67 26.15
CA ILE A 89 -15.38 16.46 26.67
C ILE A 89 -13.89 16.66 26.96
N ASP A 90 -13.24 17.52 26.17
CA ASP A 90 -11.81 17.79 26.27
C ASP A 90 -11.50 19.15 25.63
N ALA A 91 -10.75 20.00 26.33
CA ALA A 91 -10.35 21.33 25.88
C ALA A 91 -11.49 22.19 25.27
N GLY A 92 -12.74 22.00 25.74
CA GLY A 92 -13.93 22.69 25.23
C GLY A 92 -14.53 22.11 23.94
N ARG A 93 -13.93 21.08 23.33
CA ARG A 93 -14.48 20.37 22.17
C ARG A 93 -15.50 19.33 22.60
N THR A 94 -16.53 19.14 21.77
CA THR A 94 -17.52 18.07 21.95
C THR A 94 -17.06 16.76 21.31
N ALA A 95 -17.71 15.65 21.64
CA ALA A 95 -17.41 14.35 21.05
C ALA A 95 -17.63 14.35 19.52
N LEU A 96 -18.64 15.09 19.06
CA LEU A 96 -18.87 15.33 17.63
C LEU A 96 -17.67 15.99 16.95
N MET A 97 -17.12 17.06 17.54
CA MET A 97 -15.97 17.78 16.97
C MET A 97 -14.74 16.87 16.90
N MET A 98 -14.46 16.12 17.98
CA MET A 98 -13.33 15.19 18.01
C MET A 98 -13.45 14.11 16.94
N LEU A 99 -14.65 13.51 16.77
CA LEU A 99 -14.86 12.52 15.72
C LEU A 99 -14.68 13.14 14.33
N VAL A 100 -15.17 14.36 14.11
CA VAL A 100 -14.98 15.07 12.83
C VAL A 100 -13.50 15.21 12.51
N ASP A 101 -12.68 15.66 13.45
CA ASP A 101 -11.22 15.83 13.25
C ASP A 101 -10.54 14.48 12.93
N GLN A 102 -10.93 13.41 13.63
CA GLN A 102 -10.42 12.06 13.36
C GLN A 102 -10.78 11.58 11.94
N LEU A 103 -12.02 11.81 11.50
CA LEU A 103 -12.46 11.42 10.17
C LEU A 103 -11.79 12.26 9.07
N GLU A 104 -11.53 13.55 9.30
CA GLU A 104 -10.76 14.37 8.36
C GLU A 104 -9.32 13.88 8.23
N LEU A 105 -8.66 13.55 9.34
CA LEU A 105 -7.32 12.95 9.31
C LEU A 105 -7.31 11.65 8.50
N LEU A 106 -8.25 10.76 8.77
CA LEU A 106 -8.36 9.47 8.10
C LEU A 106 -8.64 9.65 6.59
N GLY A 107 -9.57 10.54 6.25
CA GLY A 107 -9.90 10.86 4.86
C GLY A 107 -8.75 11.52 4.11
N SER A 108 -8.01 12.44 4.73
CA SER A 108 -6.83 13.06 4.10
C SER A 108 -5.70 12.06 3.87
N THR A 109 -5.58 11.05 4.74
CA THR A 109 -4.58 9.98 4.60
C THR A 109 -4.94 9.06 3.44
N MET A 110 -6.21 8.65 3.33
CA MET A 110 -6.67 7.82 2.20
C MET A 110 -6.57 8.55 0.85
N ASP A 111 -6.76 9.86 0.84
CA ASP A 111 -6.57 10.69 -0.35
C ASP A 111 -5.12 10.65 -0.85
N LYS A 112 -4.15 10.76 0.06
CA LYS A 112 -2.71 10.65 -0.27
C LYS A 112 -2.35 9.26 -0.78
N VAL A 113 -2.89 8.21 -0.17
CA VAL A 113 -2.67 6.82 -0.62
C VAL A 113 -3.22 6.63 -2.03
N LEU A 114 -4.41 7.14 -2.30
CA LEU A 114 -5.03 7.08 -3.63
C LEU A 114 -4.20 7.86 -4.67
N ASP A 115 -3.70 9.05 -4.34
CA ASP A 115 -2.80 9.82 -5.22
C ASP A 115 -1.50 9.08 -5.51
N ALA A 116 -0.88 8.47 -4.49
CA ALA A 116 0.34 7.68 -4.64
C ALA A 116 0.10 6.47 -5.56
N ALA A 117 -1.03 5.78 -5.39
CA ALA A 117 -1.43 4.66 -6.24
C ALA A 117 -1.61 5.11 -7.71
N ASN A 118 -2.34 6.20 -7.94
CA ASN A 118 -2.55 6.75 -9.27
C ASN A 118 -1.23 7.19 -9.94
N ARG A 119 -0.30 7.75 -9.16
CA ARG A 119 1.03 8.12 -9.65
C ARG A 119 1.83 6.90 -10.07
N SER A 120 1.76 5.81 -9.30
CA SER A 120 2.42 4.54 -9.66
C SER A 120 1.89 3.99 -10.98
N ASP A 121 0.56 3.95 -11.15
CA ASP A 121 -0.09 3.50 -12.38
C ASP A 121 0.32 4.34 -13.59
N ALA A 122 0.37 5.67 -13.43
CA ALA A 122 0.81 6.58 -14.48
C ALA A 122 2.27 6.33 -14.89
N GLN A 123 3.17 6.07 -13.93
CA GLN A 123 4.56 5.73 -14.24
C GLN A 123 4.70 4.40 -14.98
N ALA A 124 3.91 3.39 -14.59
CA ALA A 124 3.87 2.11 -15.30
C ALA A 124 3.42 2.29 -16.76
N LEU A 125 2.42 3.15 -17.01
CA LEU A 125 1.96 3.47 -18.37
C LEU A 125 3.05 4.18 -19.19
N ILE A 126 3.76 5.14 -18.61
CA ILE A 126 4.87 5.85 -19.28
C ILE A 126 6.00 4.87 -19.65
N ALA A 127 6.37 3.99 -18.72
CA ALA A 127 7.39 2.97 -18.96
C ALA A 127 6.98 2.01 -20.09
N HIS A 128 5.70 1.62 -20.12
CA HIS A 128 5.15 0.80 -21.20
C HIS A 128 5.21 1.52 -22.56
N GLY A 129 4.86 2.81 -22.60
CA GLY A 129 4.98 3.63 -23.82
C GLY A 129 6.40 3.69 -24.37
N ARG A 130 7.39 3.96 -23.50
CA ARG A 130 8.81 3.96 -23.89
C ARG A 130 9.28 2.60 -24.41
N PHE A 131 8.80 1.52 -23.80
CA PHE A 131 9.09 0.16 -24.27
C PHE A 131 8.53 -0.07 -25.67
N LEU A 132 7.30 0.38 -25.96
CA LEU A 132 6.72 0.27 -27.30
C LEU A 132 7.48 1.11 -28.33
N GLU A 133 7.87 2.34 -27.99
CA GLU A 133 8.71 3.18 -28.84
C GLU A 133 10.07 2.51 -29.14
N ALA A 134 10.72 1.92 -28.13
CA ALA A 134 11.97 1.20 -28.33
C ALA A 134 11.80 -0.04 -29.24
N LYS A 135 10.66 -0.73 -29.12
CA LYS A 135 10.39 -1.98 -29.86
C LYS A 135 9.90 -1.75 -31.29
N PHE A 136 9.14 -0.68 -31.53
CA PHE A 136 8.43 -0.44 -32.79
C PHE A 136 8.71 0.93 -33.42
N GLY A 137 9.29 1.88 -32.67
CA GLY A 137 9.62 3.23 -33.12
C GLY A 137 10.97 3.36 -33.81
N ALA A 138 11.79 2.29 -33.83
CA ALA A 138 12.90 2.21 -34.77
C ALA A 138 12.33 1.88 -36.16
N PRO A 139 12.36 2.80 -37.14
CA PRO A 139 12.24 2.36 -38.52
C PRO A 139 13.37 1.37 -38.76
N SER A 140 13.09 0.33 -39.51
CA SER A 140 14.07 -0.44 -40.26
C SER A 140 14.88 0.54 -41.14
N GLY A 141 15.82 1.24 -40.53
CA GLY A 141 16.70 2.20 -41.15
C GLY A 141 17.91 1.45 -41.69
N GLY A 142 17.76 0.98 -42.93
CA GLY A 142 18.85 0.88 -43.89
C GLY A 142 20.02 -0.02 -43.51
N GLY A 143 20.07 -1.20 -44.13
CA GLY A 143 21.23 -2.06 -44.08
C GLY A 143 22.53 -1.32 -44.42
N VAL A 144 23.53 -1.52 -43.57
CA VAL A 144 24.84 -1.89 -44.07
C VAL A 144 25.06 -3.31 -43.57
N LEU A 145 24.95 -4.27 -44.51
CA LEU A 145 25.56 -5.57 -44.33
C LEU A 145 27.05 -5.31 -44.49
N GLU A 146 27.74 -4.98 -43.41
CA GLU A 146 29.19 -5.07 -43.40
C GLU A 146 29.53 -6.55 -43.39
N VAL A 147 29.85 -7.07 -44.57
CA VAL A 147 30.31 -8.45 -44.78
C VAL A 147 31.60 -8.62 -43.96
N PRO A 148 31.65 -9.51 -42.95
CA PRO A 148 32.89 -9.77 -42.24
C PRO A 148 33.83 -10.53 -43.17
N SER A 149 34.71 -9.79 -43.86
CA SER A 149 35.83 -10.38 -44.57
C SER A 149 36.91 -10.72 -43.53
N GLY A 150 36.86 -11.94 -43.00
CA GLY A 150 38.02 -12.58 -42.41
C GLY A 150 37.88 -12.97 -40.95
N THR A 151 37.64 -14.25 -40.69
CA THR A 151 38.31 -14.98 -39.61
C THR A 151 39.04 -16.15 -40.25
N PRO A 152 40.31 -16.36 -39.90
CA PRO A 152 40.64 -17.37 -38.88
C PRO A 152 41.75 -16.86 -37.93
N LEU A 153 41.99 -17.33 -36.70
CA LEU A 153 41.85 -18.66 -36.10
C LEU A 153 41.96 -18.52 -34.55
N PRO A 154 41.38 -19.42 -33.75
CA PRO A 154 41.67 -19.52 -32.32
C PRO A 154 43.08 -20.11 -32.06
N SER A 155 43.84 -19.53 -31.14
CA SER A 155 45.06 -20.13 -30.58
C SER A 155 44.70 -21.20 -29.54
N PRO A 156 45.17 -22.45 -29.67
CA PRO A 156 45.04 -23.47 -28.62
C PRO A 156 46.32 -23.57 -27.76
N SER A 157 46.12 -24.00 -26.51
CA SER A 157 47.11 -24.60 -25.58
C SER A 157 47.98 -23.58 -24.81
N SER A 158 48.29 -23.72 -23.51
CA SER A 158 48.39 -24.91 -22.65
C SER A 158 48.25 -24.45 -21.17
N ASP A 159 47.44 -25.10 -20.35
CA ASP A 159 47.87 -26.15 -19.39
C ASP A 159 48.60 -25.62 -18.14
N ARG A 160 47.91 -25.59 -16.98
CA ARG A 160 48.36 -26.29 -15.77
C ARG A 160 47.27 -26.39 -14.72
N SER A 161 46.97 -27.64 -14.36
CA SER A 161 46.08 -28.08 -13.27
C SER A 161 46.72 -27.89 -11.87
N PRO A 162 46.22 -28.56 -10.80
CA PRO A 162 45.41 -28.03 -9.71
C PRO A 162 46.19 -27.89 -8.39
N GLN A 163 45.69 -27.12 -7.41
CA GLN A 163 46.14 -27.35 -6.04
C GLN A 163 44.97 -27.42 -5.05
N SER A 164 44.74 -28.67 -4.68
CA SER A 164 44.04 -29.21 -3.53
C SER A 164 44.24 -28.38 -2.25
N GLY A 165 43.14 -28.20 -1.53
CA GLY A 165 43.12 -27.64 -0.18
C GLY A 165 41.72 -27.77 0.43
N SER A 166 41.30 -29.00 0.69
CA SER A 166 40.08 -29.33 1.44
C SER A 166 40.30 -29.06 2.96
N PRO A 167 39.29 -29.28 3.83
CA PRO A 167 38.72 -28.27 4.74
C PRO A 167 39.19 -28.41 6.21
N GLN A 168 39.00 -27.38 7.05
CA GLN A 168 38.99 -27.56 8.50
C GLN A 168 38.23 -26.45 9.25
N SER A 169 37.03 -26.83 9.72
CA SER A 169 36.36 -26.67 11.03
C SER A 169 36.55 -25.43 11.93
N PRO A 170 35.52 -25.14 12.77
CA PRO A 170 35.37 -23.88 13.50
C PRO A 170 36.09 -23.88 14.87
N SER A 171 36.66 -22.74 15.25
CA SER A 171 37.17 -22.52 16.61
C SER A 171 36.12 -21.86 17.49
N THR A 172 35.64 -22.67 18.43
CA THR A 172 34.98 -22.32 19.68
C THR A 172 35.92 -21.49 20.56
N ASN A 173 35.42 -20.39 21.15
CA ASN A 173 35.91 -19.87 22.44
C ASN A 173 34.79 -19.01 23.05
N SER A 174 33.90 -19.57 23.87
CA SER A 174 34.06 -19.88 25.30
C SER A 174 34.36 -18.66 26.17
N LEU A 175 33.37 -18.38 27.02
CA LEU A 175 33.33 -17.67 28.30
C LEU A 175 34.57 -16.87 28.73
N ASP A 176 34.34 -15.62 29.13
CA ASP A 176 34.93 -15.10 30.36
C ASP A 176 33.93 -14.20 31.10
N LEU A 177 33.98 -14.33 32.42
CA LEU A 177 33.04 -13.87 33.44
C LEU A 177 33.90 -13.16 34.48
N GLU A 178 33.76 -11.85 34.61
CA GLU A 178 34.02 -11.08 35.84
C GLU A 178 33.16 -9.80 35.84
#